data_AF-A0A9E0HA44-F1
#
_entry.id   AF-A0A9E0HA44-F1
#
_cell.length_a   1.000
_cell.length_b   1.000
_cell.length_c   1.000
_cell.angle_alpha   90.00
_cell.angle_beta   90.00
_cell.angle_gamma   90.00
#
_symmetry.space_group_name_H-M   'P 1'
#
loop_
_entity.id
_entity.type
_entity.pdbx_description
1 polymer ?
#
loop_
_entity_poly.entity_id
_entity_poly.type
_entity_poly.pdbx_seq_one_letter_code
_entity_poly.pdbx_strand_id
1 'polypeptide(L)'
;MPIPRSPIAVATLVLAAACTEPPPPPTDGVAQQVPVDDPGSPPVDETGGLPAVCKTITVKGKVFYNDLRKYGRFADRKTIFPTIAGTADPYATSNDKQNYLGLYDGKVSLFEIDQAYIGATSTCAATNFVGSTQIAADGTWQWTGSICDSCRADYDGANDNGISIGAKIVLENCASPSTRCFSVDDPQGEGTTDHYTDTSNWGTTWARWYHDATNLAPVAVHQQTIVDLGVDYFQNSYGLTPGVSTDLAAQAANVFASMVDATRQVHLAHDLPFDHDAWGQIRAYFPGVTGGTAHSHQADRLCEMAPATWVSGAVTAHEYGHLTHYWAWGGLGKWTDLEFDSDGDGVTSDDLAYDGDSREYTIAAFKEGWAEFVRRVTFDGANVGLSCASIENRSLVAPEFELFDGTPVCSASAATCTQGRHIIEDVEQVLCDLWDPADANPTLGVSDDRLALSLVDLQDNLAAVMANASADEQLDVIFATGFTPSTGADAPLGICRFAEELVAGGVSESLLVETLASDFLDCNL
;
A
#
# COMPACT_ATOMS: atom_id res chain seq x y z
N MET A 1 26.90 1.09 38.07
CA MET A 1 25.76 2.02 38.24
C MET A 1 25.55 2.70 36.91
N PRO A 2 24.43 2.49 36.22
CA PRO A 2 24.19 3.13 34.93
C PRO A 2 23.84 4.61 35.15
N ILE A 3 24.42 5.46 34.31
CA ILE A 3 24.17 6.91 34.27
C ILE A 3 22.85 7.13 33.51
N PRO A 4 21.89 7.91 34.04
CA PRO A 4 20.66 8.21 33.31
C PRO A 4 20.95 9.21 32.18
N ARG A 5 20.61 8.85 30.94
CA ARG A 5 20.60 9.78 29.81
C ARG A 5 19.41 10.74 29.98
N SER A 6 19.67 12.04 29.88
CA SER A 6 18.64 13.08 29.83
C SER A 6 18.06 13.18 28.42
N PRO A 7 16.77 13.53 28.26
CA PRO A 7 16.18 13.75 26.94
C PRO A 7 16.77 15.02 26.31
N ILE A 8 17.22 14.89 25.07
CA ILE A 8 17.59 16.02 24.21
C ILE A 8 16.29 16.73 23.85
N ALA A 9 16.15 17.97 24.30
CA ALA A 9 15.08 18.85 23.86
C ALA A 9 15.38 19.32 22.43
N VAL A 10 14.68 18.77 21.45
CA VAL A 10 14.66 19.27 20.08
C VAL A 10 13.93 20.62 20.09
N ALA A 11 14.66 21.69 19.78
CA ALA A 11 14.08 23.01 19.61
C ALA A 11 13.31 23.06 18.28
N THR A 12 11.98 23.07 18.35
CA THR A 12 11.11 23.25 17.18
C THR A 12 11.29 24.67 16.64
N LEU A 13 11.96 24.81 15.50
CA LEU A 13 12.00 26.05 14.73
C LEU A 13 10.71 26.15 13.92
N VAL A 14 9.72 26.88 14.44
CA VAL A 14 8.47 27.17 13.72
C VAL A 14 8.75 28.26 12.68
N LEU A 15 9.00 27.87 11.43
CA LEU A 15 8.86 28.79 10.29
C LEU A 15 7.37 28.87 9.93
N ALA A 16 6.77 30.01 10.23
CA ALA A 16 5.40 30.32 9.82
C ALA A 16 5.36 30.61 8.30
N ALA A 17 5.10 29.57 7.51
CA ALA A 17 4.51 29.73 6.18
C ALA A 17 3.00 29.84 6.34
N ALA A 18 2.42 30.98 5.92
CA ALA A 18 1.00 31.23 5.96
C ALA A 18 0.27 30.36 4.92
N CYS A 19 0.03 29.09 5.26
CA CYS A 19 -1.05 28.31 4.69
C CYS A 19 -2.30 28.65 5.48
N THR A 20 -3.28 29.30 4.84
CA THR A 20 -4.62 29.43 5.42
C THR A 20 -5.16 28.03 5.67
N GLU A 21 -5.40 27.70 6.94
CA GLU A 21 -6.00 26.44 7.36
C GLU A 21 -7.31 26.19 6.57
N PRO A 22 -7.54 24.98 6.03
CA PRO A 22 -8.87 24.60 5.64
C PRO A 22 -9.78 24.66 6.88
N PRO A 23 -11.06 25.06 6.73
CA PRO A 23 -11.98 25.12 7.85
C PRO A 23 -12.00 23.76 8.56
N PRO A 24 -12.10 23.74 9.90
CA PRO A 24 -12.17 22.49 10.64
C PRO A 24 -13.32 21.64 10.10
N PRO A 25 -13.16 20.31 10.01
CA PRO A 25 -14.27 19.42 9.71
C PRO A 25 -15.42 19.73 10.68
N PRO A 26 -16.69 19.63 10.24
CA PRO A 26 -17.83 19.94 11.09
C PRO A 26 -17.70 19.10 12.36
N THR A 27 -17.58 19.79 13.50
CA THR A 27 -17.57 19.14 14.81
C THR A 27 -18.82 18.29 14.92
N ASP A 28 -18.63 16.98 15.10
CA ASP A 28 -19.68 16.07 15.51
C ASP A 28 -20.48 16.72 16.63
N GLY A 29 -21.76 16.92 16.35
CA GLY A 29 -22.69 17.51 17.28
C GLY A 29 -22.69 16.69 18.57
N VAL A 30 -22.16 17.30 19.62
CA VAL A 30 -22.42 16.91 21.00
C VAL A 30 -23.92 16.68 21.13
N ALA A 31 -24.30 15.45 21.53
CA ALA A 31 -25.66 15.10 21.84
C ALA A 31 -26.26 16.14 22.80
N GLN A 32 -27.12 17.01 22.27
CA GLN A 32 -27.90 17.94 23.06
C GLN A 32 -28.90 17.11 23.86
N GLN A 33 -28.67 17.00 25.18
CA GLN A 33 -29.71 16.53 26.10
C GLN A 33 -30.89 17.52 26.02
N VAL A 34 -31.97 17.08 25.41
CA VAL A 34 -33.25 17.78 25.38
C VAL A 34 -33.82 17.81 26.80
N PRO A 35 -34.35 18.96 27.28
CA PRO A 35 -35.03 19.04 28.57
C PRO A 35 -36.24 18.10 28.62
N VAL A 36 -36.36 17.37 29.74
CA VAL A 36 -37.53 16.56 30.07
C VAL A 36 -38.62 17.50 30.57
N ASP A 37 -39.57 17.84 29.71
CA ASP A 37 -40.82 18.51 30.10
C ASP A 37 -42.04 17.59 29.89
N ASP A 38 -42.71 17.33 31.02
CA ASP A 38 -44.13 17.05 31.31
C ASP A 38 -45.02 16.14 30.42
N PRO A 39 -45.80 15.19 31.00
CA PRO A 39 -46.64 14.26 30.26
C PRO A 39 -48.01 14.89 29.98
N GLY A 40 -48.09 15.71 28.93
CA GLY A 40 -49.34 16.26 28.42
C GLY A 40 -49.63 15.77 27.01
N SER A 41 -50.57 14.82 26.89
CA SER A 41 -51.33 14.37 25.70
C SER A 41 -50.63 14.37 24.32
N PRO A 42 -50.57 13.22 23.60
CA PRO A 42 -49.83 13.13 22.35
C PRO A 42 -50.45 14.05 21.27
N PRO A 43 -49.63 14.85 20.56
CA PRO A 43 -50.05 15.41 19.29
C PRO A 43 -50.33 14.25 18.34
N VAL A 44 -51.51 14.24 17.75
CA VAL A 44 -51.82 13.30 16.65
C VAL A 44 -51.07 13.84 15.44
N ASP A 45 -49.91 13.26 15.17
CA ASP A 45 -49.11 13.61 14.00
C ASP A 45 -49.83 13.07 12.75
N GLU A 46 -50.35 13.97 11.93
CA GLU A 46 -51.10 13.66 10.71
C GLU A 46 -50.20 13.22 9.55
N THR A 47 -48.89 13.04 9.75
CA THR A 47 -48.05 12.26 8.83
C THR A 47 -48.10 10.78 9.23
N GLY A 48 -49.18 10.09 8.81
CA GLY A 48 -49.45 8.68 9.11
C GLY A 48 -48.47 7.65 8.52
N GLY A 49 -47.16 7.82 8.75
CA GLY A 49 -46.15 6.82 8.45
C GLY A 49 -46.26 5.65 9.43
N LEU A 50 -46.19 4.43 8.91
CA LEU A 50 -46.09 3.23 9.73
C LEU A 50 -44.79 3.29 10.57
N PRO A 51 -44.78 2.80 11.82
CA PRO A 51 -43.57 2.82 12.65
C PRO A 51 -42.46 1.98 12.02
N ALA A 52 -41.20 2.40 12.15
CA ALA A 52 -40.07 1.62 11.63
C ALA A 52 -40.02 0.20 12.20
N VAL A 53 -39.61 -0.78 11.38
CA VAL A 53 -39.34 -2.15 11.80
C VAL A 53 -37.85 -2.30 12.04
N CYS A 54 -37.45 -2.49 13.29
CA CYS A 54 -36.06 -2.72 13.64
C CYS A 54 -35.83 -4.19 14.03
N LYS A 55 -34.73 -4.78 13.54
CA LYS A 55 -34.27 -6.11 13.94
C LYS A 55 -32.78 -6.09 14.25
N THR A 56 -32.41 -6.72 15.34
CA THR A 56 -31.02 -7.06 15.61
C THR A 56 -30.72 -8.44 15.02
N ILE A 57 -29.79 -8.48 14.07
CA ILE A 57 -29.44 -9.71 13.35
C ILE A 57 -27.92 -9.87 13.29
N THR A 58 -27.50 -11.11 13.09
CA THR A 58 -26.14 -11.46 12.70
C THR A 58 -26.13 -11.85 11.23
N VAL A 59 -25.35 -11.17 10.41
CA VAL A 59 -25.12 -11.52 9.00
C VAL A 59 -23.70 -12.05 8.86
N LYS A 60 -23.53 -13.16 8.15
CA LYS A 60 -22.21 -13.79 7.94
C LYS A 60 -22.09 -14.39 6.55
N GLY A 61 -20.85 -14.64 6.14
CA GLY A 61 -20.53 -15.32 4.89
C GLY A 61 -19.03 -15.59 4.77
N LYS A 62 -18.60 -15.95 3.56
CA LYS A 62 -17.20 -16.08 3.18
C LYS A 62 -16.91 -15.45 1.83
N VAL A 63 -15.79 -14.74 1.72
CA VAL A 63 -15.33 -14.18 0.45
C VAL A 63 -13.94 -14.69 0.11
N PHE A 64 -13.81 -15.23 -1.09
CA PHE A 64 -12.54 -15.65 -1.69
C PHE A 64 -12.21 -14.80 -2.91
N TYR A 65 -11.00 -14.89 -3.43
CA TYR A 65 -10.62 -14.38 -4.74
C TYR A 65 -9.63 -15.34 -5.38
N ASN A 66 -9.50 -15.32 -6.70
CA ASN A 66 -8.57 -16.18 -7.42
C ASN A 66 -7.17 -15.53 -7.40
N ASP A 67 -6.27 -16.03 -6.54
CA ASP A 67 -4.93 -15.49 -6.33
C ASP A 67 -3.90 -16.20 -7.21
N LEU A 68 -3.73 -15.71 -8.43
CA LEU A 68 -2.78 -16.28 -9.40
C LEU A 68 -1.50 -15.44 -9.49
N ARG A 69 -1.20 -14.63 -8.46
CA ARG A 69 0.04 -13.84 -8.40
C ARG A 69 1.27 -14.74 -8.48
N LYS A 70 2.33 -14.21 -9.08
CA LYS A 70 3.65 -14.85 -9.07
C LYS A 70 4.25 -14.83 -7.67
N TYR A 71 4.10 -13.71 -6.96
CA TYR A 71 4.65 -13.48 -5.63
C TYR A 71 3.56 -12.96 -4.70
N GLY A 72 3.57 -13.46 -3.48
CA GLY A 72 2.55 -13.16 -2.49
C GLY A 72 2.81 -13.86 -1.17
N ARG A 73 2.18 -13.40 -0.08
CA ARG A 73 2.18 -14.15 1.19
C ARG A 73 1.00 -15.10 1.25
N PHE A 74 1.04 -16.16 0.43
CA PHE A 74 -0.09 -17.07 0.25
C PHE A 74 -0.46 -17.82 1.54
N ALA A 75 0.52 -18.18 2.37
CA ALA A 75 0.32 -18.95 3.60
C ALA A 75 -0.43 -18.15 4.71
N ASP A 76 -0.39 -16.82 4.62
CA ASP A 76 -1.11 -15.92 5.53
C ASP A 76 -2.62 -15.96 5.29
N ARG A 77 -3.06 -16.51 4.14
CA ARG A 77 -4.45 -16.75 3.78
C ARG A 77 -4.78 -18.23 3.85
N LYS A 78 -6.06 -18.57 3.99
CA LYS A 78 -6.53 -19.95 3.89
C LYS A 78 -7.31 -20.16 2.60
N THR A 79 -7.26 -21.39 2.12
CA THR A 79 -8.11 -21.85 1.02
C THR A 79 -9.57 -21.91 1.46
N ILE A 80 -10.48 -22.33 0.57
CA ILE A 80 -11.87 -22.65 0.94
C ILE A 80 -11.99 -23.66 2.10
N PHE A 81 -10.95 -24.47 2.31
CA PHE A 81 -10.77 -25.28 3.50
C PHE A 81 -9.97 -24.49 4.54
N PRO A 82 -10.58 -24.05 5.65
CA PRO A 82 -9.98 -23.08 6.58
C PRO A 82 -8.74 -23.61 7.31
N THR A 83 -8.54 -24.93 7.33
CA THR A 83 -7.36 -25.57 7.94
C THR A 83 -6.16 -25.64 7.00
N ILE A 84 -6.33 -25.31 5.71
CA ILE A 84 -5.29 -25.41 4.69
C ILE A 84 -4.81 -24.00 4.37
N ALA A 85 -3.53 -23.73 4.66
CA ALA A 85 -2.86 -22.50 4.26
C ALA A 85 -2.76 -22.42 2.73
N GLY A 86 -2.83 -21.21 2.18
CA GLY A 86 -2.63 -20.98 0.76
C GLY A 86 -1.20 -21.30 0.33
N THR A 87 -1.06 -21.62 -0.95
CA THR A 87 0.23 -21.80 -1.62
C THR A 87 0.23 -21.01 -2.92
N ALA A 88 1.42 -20.71 -3.44
CA ALA A 88 1.53 -20.11 -4.77
C ALA A 88 1.01 -21.08 -5.84
N ASP A 89 0.12 -20.60 -6.71
CA ASP A 89 -0.21 -21.26 -7.98
C ASP A 89 -0.27 -20.21 -9.10
N PRO A 90 0.89 -19.70 -9.53
CA PRO A 90 0.96 -18.54 -10.43
C PRO A 90 0.25 -18.76 -11.76
N TYR A 91 -0.32 -17.69 -12.33
CA TYR A 91 -1.01 -17.76 -13.61
C TYR A 91 -0.14 -18.36 -14.71
N ALA A 92 1.16 -18.11 -14.75
CA ALA A 92 2.03 -18.65 -15.81
C ALA A 92 2.16 -20.19 -15.77
N THR A 93 2.14 -20.79 -14.59
CA THR A 93 2.46 -22.21 -14.36
C THR A 93 1.27 -23.06 -13.94
N SER A 94 0.18 -22.43 -13.50
CA SER A 94 -1.03 -23.11 -13.06
C SER A 94 -1.68 -23.88 -14.21
N ASN A 95 -2.10 -25.12 -13.96
CA ASN A 95 -2.72 -25.97 -14.99
C ASN A 95 -4.20 -25.65 -15.22
N ASP A 96 -4.91 -25.25 -14.18
CA ASP A 96 -6.35 -24.96 -14.18
C ASP A 96 -6.67 -23.48 -13.93
N LYS A 97 -5.66 -22.66 -13.62
CA LYS A 97 -5.76 -21.23 -13.28
C LYS A 97 -6.72 -21.00 -12.11
N GLN A 98 -6.66 -21.83 -11.08
CA GLN A 98 -7.54 -21.71 -9.91
C GLN A 98 -6.78 -21.79 -8.59
N ASN A 99 -6.75 -20.68 -7.85
CA ASN A 99 -6.16 -20.61 -6.52
C ASN A 99 -7.00 -19.71 -5.59
N TYR A 100 -8.10 -20.26 -5.07
CA TYR A 100 -9.04 -19.49 -4.27
C TYR A 100 -8.60 -19.35 -2.82
N LEU A 101 -8.21 -18.12 -2.45
CA LEU A 101 -7.76 -17.75 -1.11
C LEU A 101 -8.72 -16.72 -0.50
N GLY A 102 -8.82 -16.72 0.84
CA GLY A 102 -9.66 -15.77 1.56
C GLY A 102 -9.25 -14.32 1.25
N LEU A 103 -10.23 -13.45 0.98
CA LEU A 103 -10.01 -12.02 0.69
C LEU A 103 -9.66 -11.26 1.98
N TYR A 104 -8.50 -11.58 2.54
CA TYR A 104 -8.07 -11.14 3.87
C TYR A 104 -8.02 -9.60 3.96
N ASP A 105 -8.54 -9.07 5.08
CA ASP A 105 -8.64 -7.65 5.43
C ASP A 105 -9.55 -6.80 4.51
N GLY A 106 -10.21 -7.42 3.53
CA GLY A 106 -11.26 -6.76 2.75
C GLY A 106 -12.47 -6.41 3.60
N LYS A 107 -13.30 -5.48 3.13
CA LYS A 107 -14.49 -4.98 3.86
C LYS A 107 -15.77 -5.56 3.27
N VAL A 108 -16.71 -5.93 4.14
CA VAL A 108 -18.11 -6.17 3.77
C VAL A 108 -18.97 -5.09 4.40
N SER A 109 -19.66 -4.31 3.56
CA SER A 109 -20.61 -3.27 3.94
C SER A 109 -22.03 -3.79 3.83
N LEU A 110 -22.84 -3.57 4.86
CA LEU A 110 -24.21 -4.04 4.99
C LEU A 110 -25.16 -2.87 4.77
N PHE A 111 -26.22 -3.14 4.01
CA PHE A 111 -27.22 -2.15 3.64
C PHE A 111 -28.62 -2.68 3.93
N GLU A 112 -29.51 -1.78 4.32
CA GLU A 112 -30.95 -1.94 4.23
C GLU A 112 -31.41 -1.46 2.84
N ILE A 113 -32.36 -2.18 2.22
CA ILE A 113 -32.70 -2.03 0.80
C ILE A 113 -34.23 -1.93 0.60
N ASP A 114 -34.68 -0.77 0.15
CA ASP A 114 -36.08 -0.51 -0.24
C ASP A 114 -36.30 -0.76 -1.75
N GLN A 115 -36.72 -1.96 -2.14
CA GLN A 115 -36.90 -2.32 -3.56
C GLN A 115 -38.05 -1.58 -4.25
N ALA A 116 -39.18 -1.32 -3.58
CA ALA A 116 -40.33 -0.67 -4.19
C ALA A 116 -40.30 0.86 -4.03
N TYR A 117 -39.11 1.46 -4.06
CA TYR A 117 -38.96 2.92 -4.00
C TYR A 117 -39.66 3.60 -5.19
N ILE A 118 -40.90 4.08 -4.98
CA ILE A 118 -41.67 4.90 -5.91
C ILE A 118 -41.56 6.36 -5.45
N GLY A 119 -40.41 6.99 -5.73
CA GLY A 119 -40.23 8.44 -5.76
C GLY A 119 -40.72 9.29 -4.57
N ALA A 120 -39.76 9.77 -3.77
CA ALA A 120 -39.76 11.08 -3.11
C ALA A 120 -40.84 11.40 -2.06
N THR A 121 -41.21 10.47 -1.18
CA THR A 121 -41.46 10.90 0.21
C THR A 121 -40.11 11.10 0.87
N SER A 122 -39.89 12.26 1.49
CA SER A 122 -38.56 12.85 1.75
C SER A 122 -37.68 12.15 2.80
N THR A 123 -37.99 10.91 3.19
CA THR A 123 -37.28 10.17 4.23
C THR A 123 -36.84 8.76 3.82
N CYS A 124 -37.21 8.29 2.63
CA CYS A 124 -36.88 6.95 2.16
C CYS A 124 -35.77 6.94 1.12
N ALA A 125 -34.75 6.11 1.33
CA ALA A 125 -33.65 5.94 0.40
C ALA A 125 -33.56 4.48 -0.01
N ALA A 126 -33.38 4.22 -1.31
CA ALA A 126 -33.35 2.87 -1.88
C ALA A 126 -32.26 1.96 -1.27
N THR A 127 -31.19 2.54 -0.73
CA THR A 127 -30.08 1.84 -0.09
C THR A 127 -29.60 2.64 1.12
N ASN A 128 -29.69 2.09 2.32
CA ASN A 128 -29.22 2.71 3.56
C ASN A 128 -28.05 1.92 4.14
N PHE A 129 -26.89 2.54 4.31
CA PHE A 129 -25.75 1.88 4.98
C PHE A 129 -26.07 1.65 6.46
N VAL A 130 -25.81 0.42 6.93
CA VAL A 130 -26.09 0.01 8.30
C VAL A 130 -24.79 -0.17 9.10
N GLY A 131 -23.78 -0.76 8.48
CA GLY A 131 -22.53 -1.07 9.14
C GLY A 131 -21.61 -1.90 8.27
N SER A 132 -20.43 -2.22 8.76
CA SER A 132 -19.44 -3.03 8.03
C SER A 132 -18.65 -3.92 8.96
N THR A 133 -18.01 -4.92 8.37
CA THR A 133 -17.04 -5.81 9.04
C THR A 133 -15.87 -6.10 8.10
N GLN A 134 -14.77 -6.59 8.66
CA GLN A 134 -13.63 -7.08 7.90
C GLN A 134 -13.72 -8.58 7.66
N ILE A 135 -13.03 -9.01 6.62
CA ILE A 135 -12.87 -10.40 6.20
C ILE A 135 -11.61 -10.96 6.83
N ALA A 136 -11.74 -12.10 7.53
CA ALA A 136 -10.63 -12.81 8.13
C ALA A 136 -9.77 -13.56 7.09
N ALA A 137 -8.61 -14.06 7.51
CA ALA A 137 -7.66 -14.77 6.64
C ALA A 137 -8.23 -16.01 5.94
N ASP A 138 -9.27 -16.63 6.51
CA ASP A 138 -9.98 -17.78 5.92
C ASP A 138 -11.19 -17.41 5.07
N GLY A 139 -11.32 -16.10 4.75
CA GLY A 139 -12.40 -15.53 3.99
C GLY A 139 -13.67 -15.29 4.81
N THR A 140 -13.75 -15.75 6.07
CA THR A 140 -14.96 -15.57 6.89
C THR A 140 -15.16 -14.12 7.31
N TRP A 141 -16.42 -13.71 7.41
CA TRP A 141 -16.80 -12.43 7.97
C TRP A 141 -18.13 -12.56 8.72
N GLN A 142 -18.33 -11.71 9.73
CA GLN A 142 -19.57 -11.66 10.49
C GLN A 142 -19.82 -10.24 11.00
N TRP A 143 -21.02 -9.72 10.79
CA TRP A 143 -21.48 -8.47 11.36
C TRP A 143 -22.71 -8.73 12.24
N THR A 144 -22.83 -8.01 13.36
CA THR A 144 -24.01 -8.06 14.23
C THR A 144 -24.40 -6.65 14.63
N GLY A 145 -25.66 -6.31 14.42
CA GLY A 145 -26.18 -4.99 14.74
C GLY A 145 -27.68 -4.89 14.45
N SER A 146 -28.22 -3.69 14.62
CA SER A 146 -29.65 -3.43 14.40
C SER A 146 -29.86 -2.76 13.05
N ILE A 147 -30.78 -3.31 12.27
CA ILE A 147 -31.23 -2.77 10.99
C ILE A 147 -32.67 -2.30 11.16
N CYS A 148 -32.95 -1.08 10.73
CA CYS A 148 -34.29 -0.51 10.80
C CYS A 148 -34.77 -0.17 9.40
N ASP A 149 -35.87 -0.78 8.99
CA ASP A 149 -36.63 -0.36 7.83
C ASP A 149 -37.67 0.68 8.29
N SER A 150 -37.44 1.93 7.91
CA SER A 150 -38.34 3.05 8.21
C SER A 150 -39.42 3.26 7.15
N CYS A 151 -39.29 2.62 6.00
CA CYS A 151 -40.04 2.89 4.79
C CYS A 151 -41.10 1.84 4.51
N ARG A 152 -40.87 0.60 4.95
CA ARG A 152 -41.76 -0.54 4.74
C ARG A 152 -42.17 -0.67 3.27
N ALA A 153 -41.22 -0.35 2.37
CA ALA A 153 -41.42 -0.36 0.93
C ALA A 153 -40.88 -1.67 0.31
N ASP A 154 -40.66 -2.71 1.11
CA ASP A 154 -40.29 -4.04 0.66
C ASP A 154 -41.50 -4.90 0.24
N TYR A 155 -41.23 -5.98 -0.49
CA TYR A 155 -42.04 -6.57 -1.57
C TYR A 155 -43.25 -7.43 -1.12
N ASP A 156 -43.71 -7.31 0.12
CA ASP A 156 -44.52 -8.36 0.78
C ASP A 156 -45.96 -7.92 1.12
N GLY A 157 -46.27 -6.64 0.93
CA GLY A 157 -47.56 -6.05 1.29
C GLY A 157 -47.63 -5.53 2.73
N ALA A 158 -48.68 -4.78 3.02
CA ALA A 158 -48.81 -3.87 4.17
C ALA A 158 -48.73 -4.49 5.60
N ASN A 159 -48.44 -5.77 5.73
CA ASN A 159 -48.35 -6.49 7.01
C ASN A 159 -46.97 -7.09 7.31
N ASP A 160 -45.99 -6.88 6.43
CA ASP A 160 -44.68 -7.45 6.70
C ASP A 160 -43.95 -6.66 7.81
N ASN A 161 -43.37 -7.42 8.72
CA ASN A 161 -42.44 -6.92 9.72
C ASN A 161 -41.03 -7.40 9.35
N GLY A 162 -40.77 -7.52 8.05
CA GLY A 162 -39.50 -7.86 7.46
C GLY A 162 -38.54 -6.69 7.44
N ILE A 163 -37.30 -6.97 7.08
CA ILE A 163 -36.33 -6.00 6.57
C ILE A 163 -35.66 -6.66 5.36
N SER A 164 -35.22 -5.86 4.39
CA SER A 164 -34.48 -6.33 3.22
C SER A 164 -33.01 -5.94 3.33
N ILE A 165 -32.10 -6.91 3.22
CA ILE A 165 -30.66 -6.67 3.41
C ILE A 165 -29.85 -6.92 2.13
N GLY A 166 -28.90 -6.03 1.87
CA GLY A 166 -27.85 -6.20 0.87
C GLY A 166 -26.47 -6.25 1.52
N ALA A 167 -25.52 -6.94 0.90
CA ALA A 167 -24.12 -6.96 1.33
C ALA A 167 -23.20 -6.62 0.16
N LYS A 168 -22.26 -5.70 0.36
CA LYS A 168 -21.31 -5.25 -0.65
C LYS A 168 -19.89 -5.52 -0.19
N ILE A 169 -19.15 -6.28 -0.98
CA ILE A 169 -17.71 -6.54 -0.77
C ILE A 169 -16.94 -5.36 -1.36
N VAL A 170 -16.01 -4.80 -0.62
CA VAL A 170 -15.25 -3.58 -0.96
C VAL A 170 -13.76 -3.83 -0.74
N LEU A 171 -12.92 -3.50 -1.71
CA LEU A 171 -11.45 -3.57 -1.61
C LEU A 171 -10.91 -2.36 -0.85
N GLU A 172 -11.23 -2.30 0.44
CA GLU A 172 -10.79 -1.27 1.37
C GLU A 172 -10.45 -1.90 2.72
N ASN A 173 -9.37 -1.46 3.34
CA ASN A 173 -9.00 -1.80 4.71
C ASN A 173 -8.83 -0.53 5.55
N CYS A 174 -9.55 -0.48 6.66
CA CYS A 174 -9.45 0.54 7.71
C CYS A 174 -9.57 -0.12 9.10
N ALA A 175 -8.84 -1.23 9.32
CA ALA A 175 -9.02 -2.14 10.46
C ALA A 175 -8.99 -1.46 11.83
N SER A 176 -8.18 -0.41 11.96
CA SER A 176 -7.96 0.31 13.21
C SER A 176 -7.69 1.78 12.92
N PRO A 177 -8.02 2.72 13.84
CA PRO A 177 -7.52 4.09 13.79
C PRO A 177 -5.97 4.17 13.78
N SER A 178 -5.28 3.12 14.23
CA SER A 178 -3.82 3.02 14.22
C SER A 178 -3.24 2.43 12.94
N THR A 179 -4.09 1.99 12.00
CA THR A 179 -3.66 1.50 10.69
C THR A 179 -4.15 2.45 9.62
N ARG A 180 -3.25 2.98 8.79
CA ARG A 180 -3.65 3.84 7.70
C ARG A 180 -4.60 3.10 6.77
N CYS A 181 -5.71 3.75 6.43
CA CYS A 181 -6.65 3.19 5.48
C CYS A 181 -5.99 3.00 4.12
N PHE A 182 -6.35 1.93 3.41
CA PHE A 182 -6.02 1.80 2.00
C PHE A 182 -7.15 1.19 1.18
N SER A 183 -7.21 1.51 -0.11
CA SER A 183 -8.18 0.96 -1.07
C SER A 183 -7.57 0.68 -2.43
N VAL A 184 -8.25 -0.18 -3.20
CA VAL A 184 -8.05 -0.26 -4.66
C VAL A 184 -9.23 0.42 -5.33
N ASP A 185 -8.96 1.48 -6.08
CA ASP A 185 -9.96 2.31 -6.74
C ASP A 185 -10.03 1.98 -8.24
N ASP A 186 -11.26 1.80 -8.75
CA ASP A 186 -11.57 1.73 -10.17
C ASP A 186 -11.67 3.16 -10.69
N PRO A 187 -10.70 3.63 -11.47
CA PRO A 187 -10.56 5.05 -11.73
C PRO A 187 -11.60 5.61 -12.72
N GLN A 188 -12.46 4.76 -13.32
CA GLN A 188 -13.81 5.07 -13.82
C GLN A 188 -14.33 3.87 -14.66
N GLY A 189 -15.04 2.94 -14.02
CA GLY A 189 -15.99 2.01 -14.65
C GLY A 189 -15.50 1.29 -15.90
N GLU A 190 -14.30 0.70 -15.88
CA GLU A 190 -13.59 0.01 -16.99
C GLU A 190 -12.46 0.80 -17.69
N GLY A 191 -11.71 1.66 -16.99
CA GLY A 191 -10.32 2.00 -17.37
C GLY A 191 -10.11 2.82 -18.65
N THR A 192 -10.86 3.92 -18.87
CA THR A 192 -10.82 4.66 -20.16
C THR A 192 -10.36 6.13 -20.15
N THR A 193 -9.92 6.74 -19.05
CA THR A 193 -9.49 8.16 -19.07
C THR A 193 -8.28 8.53 -18.21
N ASP A 194 -7.29 9.18 -18.84
CA ASP A 194 -6.01 9.68 -18.32
C ASP A 194 -6.08 10.33 -16.92
N HIS A 195 -5.38 9.75 -15.95
CA HIS A 195 -5.46 10.11 -14.52
C HIS A 195 -4.59 11.31 -14.13
N TYR A 196 -3.78 11.86 -15.03
CA TYR A 196 -2.92 13.01 -14.68
C TYR A 196 -3.63 14.36 -14.66
N THR A 197 -4.88 14.44 -15.17
CA THR A 197 -5.63 15.70 -15.15
C THR A 197 -6.33 15.87 -13.80
N ASP A 198 -5.72 16.70 -12.95
CA ASP A 198 -6.06 17.04 -11.56
C ASP A 198 -7.46 17.66 -11.32
N THR A 199 -8.53 17.10 -11.89
CA THR A 199 -9.88 17.64 -11.68
C THR A 199 -10.91 16.53 -11.43
N SER A 200 -11.00 16.14 -10.15
CA SER A 200 -12.25 15.77 -9.47
C SER A 200 -12.91 14.39 -9.68
N ASN A 201 -12.38 13.49 -10.52
CA ASN A 201 -13.08 12.21 -10.77
C ASN A 201 -12.16 10.98 -10.72
N TRP A 202 -11.51 10.79 -9.56
CA TRP A 202 -10.53 9.73 -9.27
C TRP A 202 -11.15 8.33 -9.06
N GLY A 203 -12.34 8.08 -9.59
CA GLY A 203 -12.97 6.76 -9.53
C GLY A 203 -13.65 6.39 -8.21
N THR A 204 -14.07 5.14 -8.12
CA THR A 204 -14.73 4.55 -6.95
C THR A 204 -13.99 3.31 -6.52
N THR A 205 -13.86 3.08 -5.21
CA THR A 205 -13.30 1.83 -4.69
C THR A 205 -13.97 0.61 -5.29
N TRP A 206 -13.16 -0.33 -5.77
CA TRP A 206 -13.62 -1.59 -6.32
C TRP A 206 -14.55 -2.27 -5.32
N ALA A 207 -15.77 -2.49 -5.76
CA ALA A 207 -16.79 -3.06 -4.93
C ALA A 207 -17.81 -3.84 -5.76
N ARG A 208 -18.30 -4.93 -5.19
CA ARG A 208 -19.32 -5.79 -5.79
C ARG A 208 -20.38 -6.15 -4.77
N TRP A 209 -21.61 -6.31 -5.20
CA TRP A 209 -22.61 -6.92 -4.35
C TRP A 209 -22.32 -8.41 -4.19
N TYR A 210 -22.70 -8.93 -3.03
CA TYR A 210 -22.82 -10.37 -2.81
C TYR A 210 -23.87 -10.91 -3.81
N HIS A 211 -23.59 -12.01 -4.50
CA HIS A 211 -24.45 -12.49 -5.58
C HIS A 211 -25.90 -12.71 -5.15
N ASP A 212 -26.12 -13.25 -3.94
CA ASP A 212 -27.44 -13.56 -3.40
C ASP A 212 -27.98 -12.48 -2.42
N ALA A 213 -27.31 -11.32 -2.31
CA ALA A 213 -27.72 -10.22 -1.44
C ALA A 213 -27.37 -8.87 -2.08
N THR A 214 -28.03 -8.54 -3.18
CA THR A 214 -27.77 -7.31 -3.96
C THR A 214 -28.79 -6.21 -3.63
N ASN A 215 -28.58 -5.01 -4.16
CA ASN A 215 -29.59 -3.95 -4.09
C ASN A 215 -30.84 -4.20 -4.98
N LEU A 216 -30.74 -5.10 -5.97
CA LEU A 216 -31.86 -5.45 -6.85
C LEU A 216 -32.54 -6.76 -6.44
N ALA A 217 -31.86 -7.56 -5.61
CA ALA A 217 -32.34 -8.82 -5.04
C ALA A 217 -31.75 -8.96 -3.62
N PRO A 218 -32.27 -8.19 -2.65
CA PRO A 218 -31.84 -8.28 -1.26
C PRO A 218 -32.43 -9.52 -0.61
N VAL A 219 -31.87 -9.90 0.54
CA VAL A 219 -32.38 -11.00 1.35
C VAL A 219 -33.43 -10.48 2.31
N ALA A 220 -34.65 -11.01 2.22
CA ALA A 220 -35.72 -10.70 3.17
C ALA A 220 -35.50 -11.41 4.51
N VAL A 221 -35.65 -10.67 5.61
CA VAL A 221 -35.43 -11.14 6.98
C VAL A 221 -36.67 -10.87 7.82
N HIS A 222 -37.46 -11.89 8.15
CA HIS A 222 -38.72 -11.74 8.89
C HIS A 222 -38.58 -12.15 10.36
N GLN A 223 -38.07 -13.35 10.63
CA GLN A 223 -37.97 -13.90 12.00
C GLN A 223 -36.55 -14.40 12.32
N GLN A 224 -35.68 -14.44 11.32
CA GLN A 224 -34.31 -14.92 11.45
C GLN A 224 -33.49 -13.93 12.28
N THR A 225 -32.71 -14.46 13.23
CA THR A 225 -31.70 -13.70 13.96
C THR A 225 -30.31 -13.88 13.37
N ILE A 226 -30.14 -14.86 12.47
CA ILE A 226 -28.90 -15.15 11.76
C ILE A 226 -29.22 -15.31 10.28
N VAL A 227 -28.49 -14.59 9.44
CA VAL A 227 -28.53 -14.69 7.98
C VAL A 227 -27.15 -15.13 7.51
N ASP A 228 -27.09 -16.29 6.85
CA ASP A 228 -25.86 -16.83 6.26
C ASP A 228 -25.94 -16.64 4.75
N LEU A 229 -25.09 -15.78 4.20
CA LEU A 229 -25.02 -15.50 2.77
C LEU A 229 -24.19 -16.54 2.01
N GLY A 230 -23.57 -17.50 2.71
CA GLY A 230 -22.76 -18.53 2.07
C GLY A 230 -21.42 -18.00 1.54
N VAL A 231 -20.96 -18.57 0.43
CA VAL A 231 -19.64 -18.29 -0.15
C VAL A 231 -19.78 -17.42 -1.40
N ASP A 232 -18.95 -16.40 -1.51
CA ASP A 232 -18.79 -15.58 -2.70
C ASP A 232 -17.31 -15.45 -3.10
N TYR A 233 -17.07 -14.98 -4.32
CA TYR A 233 -15.77 -14.85 -4.95
C TYR A 233 -15.63 -13.44 -5.52
N PHE A 234 -14.55 -12.71 -5.28
CA PHE A 234 -14.33 -11.38 -5.86
C PHE A 234 -13.78 -11.50 -7.29
N GLN A 235 -14.68 -11.62 -8.27
CA GLN A 235 -14.41 -11.82 -9.70
C GLN A 235 -15.69 -11.60 -10.52
N ASN A 236 -15.58 -11.37 -11.82
CA ASN A 236 -16.77 -11.11 -12.66
C ASN A 236 -17.65 -12.35 -12.87
N SER A 237 -17.06 -13.54 -12.84
CA SER A 237 -17.79 -14.81 -13.04
C SER A 237 -18.35 -15.37 -11.74
N TYR A 238 -19.49 -16.07 -11.83
CA TYR A 238 -20.06 -16.77 -10.68
C TYR A 238 -19.34 -18.11 -10.41
N GLY A 239 -18.98 -18.36 -9.17
CA GLY A 239 -18.42 -19.64 -8.71
C GLY A 239 -16.93 -19.85 -9.03
N LEU A 240 -16.47 -21.09 -8.85
CA LEU A 240 -15.09 -21.48 -9.13
C LEU A 240 -14.88 -21.60 -10.64
N THR A 241 -14.13 -20.66 -11.21
CA THR A 241 -13.84 -20.60 -12.65
C THR A 241 -12.34 -20.39 -12.86
N PRO A 242 -11.76 -20.95 -13.94
CA PRO A 242 -10.40 -20.61 -14.34
C PRO A 242 -10.23 -19.09 -14.44
N GLY A 243 -9.11 -18.58 -13.91
CA GLY A 243 -8.74 -17.18 -14.03
C GLY A 243 -8.49 -16.84 -15.50
N VAL A 244 -8.99 -15.68 -15.92
CA VAL A 244 -8.74 -15.10 -17.23
C VAL A 244 -8.18 -13.69 -17.04
N SER A 245 -7.16 -13.32 -17.80
CA SER A 245 -6.46 -12.04 -17.67
C SER A 245 -7.32 -10.80 -17.95
N THR A 246 -8.57 -10.98 -18.39
CA THR A 246 -9.54 -9.89 -18.55
C THR A 246 -10.51 -9.75 -17.37
N ASP A 247 -10.41 -10.60 -16.34
CA ASP A 247 -11.19 -10.44 -15.11
C ASP A 247 -10.54 -9.37 -14.22
N LEU A 248 -10.88 -8.11 -14.49
CA LEU A 248 -10.32 -6.96 -13.78
C LEU A 248 -10.74 -6.94 -12.30
N ALA A 249 -11.91 -7.46 -11.94
CA ALA A 249 -12.31 -7.57 -10.54
C ALA A 249 -11.40 -8.53 -9.77
N ALA A 250 -11.13 -9.71 -10.34
CA ALA A 250 -10.18 -10.65 -9.76
C ALA A 250 -8.79 -10.01 -9.64
N GLN A 251 -8.29 -9.36 -10.69
CA GLN A 251 -6.96 -8.72 -10.63
C GLN A 251 -6.88 -7.54 -9.65
N ALA A 252 -7.94 -6.74 -9.51
CA ALA A 252 -8.02 -5.71 -8.48
C ALA A 252 -7.90 -6.31 -7.06
N ALA A 253 -8.55 -7.47 -6.82
CA ALA A 253 -8.38 -8.20 -5.56
C ALA A 253 -6.94 -8.71 -5.34
N ASN A 254 -6.21 -9.01 -6.42
CA ASN A 254 -4.79 -9.39 -6.34
C ASN A 254 -3.92 -8.16 -6.02
N VAL A 255 -4.19 -6.98 -6.58
CA VAL A 255 -3.54 -5.70 -6.17
C VAL A 255 -3.81 -5.42 -4.70
N PHE A 256 -5.07 -5.51 -4.27
CA PHE A 256 -5.47 -5.33 -2.87
C PHE A 256 -4.73 -6.30 -1.94
N ALA A 257 -4.65 -7.58 -2.30
CA ALA A 257 -3.93 -8.58 -1.54
C ALA A 257 -2.43 -8.25 -1.40
N SER A 258 -1.81 -7.65 -2.41
CA SER A 258 -0.41 -7.22 -2.33
C SER A 258 -0.23 -6.01 -1.42
N MET A 259 -1.17 -5.07 -1.40
CA MET A 259 -1.19 -3.98 -0.41
C MET A 259 -1.39 -4.50 1.02
N VAL A 260 -2.22 -5.53 1.21
CA VAL A 260 -2.35 -6.23 2.50
C VAL A 260 -1.02 -6.88 2.88
N ASP A 261 -0.34 -7.59 1.96
CA ASP A 261 0.94 -8.23 2.22
C ASP A 261 1.99 -7.21 2.68
N ALA A 262 2.15 -6.10 1.95
CA ALA A 262 3.04 -5.01 2.30
C ALA A 262 2.67 -4.40 3.66
N THR A 263 1.40 -4.04 3.85
CA THR A 263 0.93 -3.42 5.09
C THR A 263 1.21 -4.29 6.31
N ARG A 264 0.92 -5.59 6.24
CA ARG A 264 1.09 -6.49 7.37
C ARG A 264 2.55 -6.76 7.69
N GLN A 265 3.44 -6.82 6.70
CA GLN A 265 4.86 -7.01 6.97
C GLN A 265 5.53 -5.71 7.43
N VAL A 266 5.42 -4.67 6.61
CA VAL A 266 6.11 -3.40 6.81
C VAL A 266 5.62 -2.70 8.07
N HIS A 267 4.31 -2.52 8.21
CA HIS A 267 3.76 -1.70 9.30
C HIS A 267 3.37 -2.51 10.54
N LEU A 268 2.89 -3.76 10.39
CA LEU A 268 2.41 -4.53 11.54
C LEU A 268 3.44 -5.51 12.11
N ALA A 269 4.33 -6.08 11.27
CA ALA A 269 5.35 -7.01 11.74
C ALA A 269 6.67 -6.30 12.06
N HIS A 270 6.99 -5.22 11.35
CA HIS A 270 8.21 -4.43 11.52
C HIS A 270 7.96 -3.01 12.07
N ASP A 271 6.74 -2.74 12.54
CA ASP A 271 6.35 -1.51 13.26
C ASP A 271 6.67 -0.19 12.52
N LEU A 272 6.83 -0.22 11.19
CA LEU A 272 7.06 1.00 10.42
C LEU A 272 5.86 1.94 10.64
N PRO A 273 6.06 3.18 11.10
CA PRO A 273 4.94 4.07 11.32
C PRO A 273 4.30 4.50 10.00
N PHE A 274 2.99 4.66 10.01
CA PHE A 274 2.29 5.41 8.96
C PHE A 274 2.51 6.90 9.22
N ASP A 275 3.73 7.39 8.99
CA ASP A 275 4.00 8.82 9.14
C ASP A 275 3.18 9.63 8.12
N HIS A 276 2.83 10.86 8.50
CA HIS A 276 2.12 11.85 7.68
C HIS A 276 0.63 11.55 7.36
N ASP A 277 -0.21 11.51 8.41
CA ASP A 277 -1.69 11.50 8.30
C ASP A 277 -2.27 12.54 7.33
N ALA A 278 -1.56 13.66 7.14
CA ALA A 278 -1.92 14.73 6.21
C ALA A 278 -2.11 14.27 4.76
N TRP A 279 -1.57 13.11 4.38
CA TRP A 279 -1.68 12.56 3.03
C TRP A 279 -2.87 11.62 2.86
N GLY A 280 -3.65 11.36 3.90
CA GLY A 280 -4.92 10.63 3.79
C GLY A 280 -4.78 9.15 3.46
N GLN A 281 -5.86 8.54 2.98
CA GLN A 281 -5.92 7.12 2.62
C GLN A 281 -4.98 6.78 1.46
N ILE A 282 -4.30 5.63 1.54
CA ILE A 282 -3.49 5.09 0.44
C ILE A 282 -4.41 4.50 -0.64
N ARG A 283 -4.20 4.85 -1.90
CA ARG A 283 -5.05 4.40 -3.01
C ARG A 283 -4.22 3.73 -4.10
N ALA A 284 -4.54 2.48 -4.42
CA ALA A 284 -4.07 1.85 -5.63
C ALA A 284 -5.10 2.02 -6.74
N TYR A 285 -4.73 2.69 -7.84
CA TYR A 285 -5.60 2.79 -9.00
C TYR A 285 -5.39 1.60 -9.92
N PHE A 286 -6.45 0.85 -10.18
CA PHE A 286 -6.41 -0.32 -11.06
C PHE A 286 -7.69 -0.46 -11.88
N PRO A 287 -7.62 -0.78 -13.18
CA PRO A 287 -6.41 -0.72 -13.99
C PRO A 287 -5.99 0.73 -14.18
N GLY A 288 -4.68 0.99 -14.11
CA GLY A 288 -4.12 2.24 -14.59
C GLY A 288 -4.42 2.42 -16.09
N VAL A 289 -4.65 3.65 -16.51
CA VAL A 289 -5.04 4.03 -17.88
C VAL A 289 -3.89 4.65 -18.68
N THR A 290 -2.76 4.88 -18.03
CA THR A 290 -1.59 5.56 -18.61
C THR A 290 -0.71 4.51 -19.25
N GLY A 291 -0.37 4.63 -20.54
CA GLY A 291 0.56 3.70 -21.17
C GLY A 291 1.89 3.68 -20.39
N GLY A 292 2.35 2.51 -19.94
CA GLY A 292 3.59 2.39 -19.15
C GLY A 292 3.59 1.20 -18.18
N THR A 293 4.60 1.18 -17.30
CA THR A 293 4.72 0.29 -16.14
C THR A 293 3.90 0.80 -14.96
N ALA A 294 3.73 -0.04 -13.93
CA ALA A 294 3.25 0.44 -12.63
C ALA A 294 4.17 1.57 -12.13
N HIS A 295 3.59 2.48 -11.36
CA HIS A 295 4.33 3.63 -10.86
C HIS A 295 3.62 4.26 -9.66
N SER A 296 4.39 4.95 -8.84
CA SER A 296 3.94 5.75 -7.70
C SER A 296 4.49 7.15 -7.84
N HIS A 297 3.66 8.07 -8.32
CA HIS A 297 4.03 9.48 -8.44
C HIS A 297 3.42 10.33 -7.35
N GLN A 298 2.77 9.81 -6.31
CA GLN A 298 2.33 10.61 -5.17
C GLN A 298 2.36 9.82 -3.87
N ALA A 299 2.50 10.52 -2.75
CA ALA A 299 2.64 9.89 -1.44
C ALA A 299 1.38 9.22 -0.90
N ASP A 300 0.24 9.37 -1.58
CA ASP A 300 -1.03 8.75 -1.20
C ASP A 300 -1.53 7.75 -2.24
N ARG A 301 -0.78 7.51 -3.33
CA ARG A 301 -1.28 6.65 -4.40
C ARG A 301 -0.22 5.97 -5.24
N LEU A 302 -0.59 4.78 -5.69
CA LEU A 302 0.12 4.03 -6.73
C LEU A 302 -0.85 3.69 -7.87
N CYS A 303 -0.30 3.51 -9.07
CA CYS A 303 -1.04 3.13 -10.26
C CYS A 303 -0.52 1.78 -10.75
N GLU A 304 -1.44 0.84 -10.91
CA GLU A 304 -1.12 -0.52 -11.35
C GLU A 304 -1.82 -0.82 -12.66
N MET A 305 -1.03 -1.13 -13.69
CA MET A 305 -1.57 -1.44 -15.01
C MET A 305 -2.13 -2.86 -15.04
N ALA A 306 -3.20 -3.09 -15.81
CA ALA A 306 -3.62 -4.46 -16.11
C ALA A 306 -2.56 -5.15 -16.98
N PRO A 307 -1.85 -6.18 -16.47
CA PRO A 307 -0.86 -6.89 -17.27
C PRO A 307 -1.55 -7.75 -18.33
N ALA A 308 -0.78 -8.16 -19.35
CA ALA A 308 -1.29 -9.11 -20.36
C ALA A 308 -1.65 -10.49 -19.76
N THR A 309 -1.06 -10.85 -18.61
CA THR A 309 -1.23 -12.15 -17.96
C THR A 309 -1.91 -12.05 -16.60
N TRP A 310 -1.19 -11.69 -15.54
CA TRP A 310 -1.72 -11.56 -14.19
C TRP A 310 -0.81 -10.68 -13.34
N VAL A 311 -1.39 -9.99 -12.36
CA VAL A 311 -0.65 -9.12 -11.43
C VAL A 311 0.41 -9.93 -10.69
N SER A 312 1.64 -9.42 -10.57
CA SER A 312 2.78 -10.14 -9.98
C SER A 312 2.80 -10.11 -8.45
N GLY A 313 2.21 -9.08 -7.84
CA GLY A 313 2.28 -8.76 -6.42
C GLY A 313 3.61 -8.14 -5.98
N ALA A 314 4.73 -8.62 -6.54
CA ALA A 314 6.04 -7.99 -6.40
C ALA A 314 6.06 -6.53 -6.87
N VAL A 315 5.40 -6.24 -8.00
CA VAL A 315 5.29 -4.88 -8.55
C VAL A 315 4.51 -3.98 -7.58
N THR A 316 3.37 -4.43 -7.05
CA THR A 316 2.59 -3.63 -6.11
C THR A 316 3.34 -3.33 -4.82
N ALA A 317 4.13 -4.28 -4.32
CA ALA A 317 4.96 -4.07 -3.14
C ALA A 317 6.13 -3.10 -3.40
N HIS A 318 6.72 -3.13 -4.61
CA HIS A 318 7.70 -2.12 -5.05
C HIS A 318 7.08 -0.73 -5.02
N GLU A 319 5.93 -0.55 -5.67
CA GLU A 319 5.24 0.74 -5.71
C GLU A 319 4.81 1.22 -4.32
N TYR A 320 4.46 0.29 -3.43
CA TYR A 320 4.20 0.59 -2.02
C TYR A 320 5.46 1.08 -1.31
N GLY A 321 6.63 0.53 -1.63
CA GLY A 321 7.92 1.00 -1.12
C GLY A 321 8.24 2.45 -1.48
N HIS A 322 7.85 2.91 -2.67
CA HIS A 322 7.92 4.35 -2.99
C HIS A 322 7.04 5.18 -2.06
N LEU A 323 5.86 4.70 -1.67
CA LEU A 323 5.01 5.43 -0.73
C LEU A 323 5.69 5.60 0.63
N THR A 324 6.28 4.54 1.18
CA THR A 324 7.00 4.62 2.47
C THR A 324 8.22 5.53 2.37
N HIS A 325 8.92 5.52 1.23
CA HIS A 325 9.98 6.48 0.94
C HIS A 325 9.46 7.93 0.97
N TYR A 326 8.38 8.20 0.25
CA TYR A 326 7.78 9.53 0.23
C TYR A 326 7.37 9.96 1.63
N TRP A 327 6.86 9.06 2.46
CA TRP A 327 6.48 9.34 3.86
C TRP A 327 7.70 9.76 4.67
N ALA A 328 8.78 9.01 4.60
CA ALA A 328 10.02 9.36 5.30
C ALA A 328 10.61 10.72 4.83
N TRP A 329 10.43 11.06 3.55
CA TRP A 329 11.09 12.19 2.90
C TRP A 329 10.18 13.35 2.50
N GLY A 330 9.00 13.47 3.10
CA GLY A 330 8.13 14.64 2.86
C GLY A 330 7.62 14.78 1.41
N GLY A 331 7.54 13.66 0.67
CA GLY A 331 7.10 13.63 -0.73
C GLY A 331 8.21 13.88 -1.76
N LEU A 332 9.47 13.85 -1.33
CA LEU A 332 10.65 14.03 -2.18
C LEU A 332 10.96 12.77 -3.00
N GLY A 333 11.51 12.92 -4.21
CA GLY A 333 11.73 11.81 -5.18
C GLY A 333 10.51 11.46 -6.06
N LYS A 334 9.37 12.11 -5.80
CA LYS A 334 8.06 11.89 -6.48
C LYS A 334 8.09 12.01 -8.01
N TRP A 335 9.00 12.83 -8.54
CA TRP A 335 9.12 13.14 -9.97
C TRP A 335 10.55 13.01 -10.49
N THR A 336 11.42 12.34 -9.74
CA THR A 336 12.78 12.07 -10.19
C THR A 336 12.75 10.80 -11.04
N ASP A 337 12.72 11.02 -12.36
CA ASP A 337 13.06 10.04 -13.37
C ASP A 337 14.34 10.59 -14.02
N LEU A 338 15.48 9.99 -13.68
CA LEU A 338 16.77 10.59 -13.98
C LEU A 338 17.72 9.52 -14.51
N GLU A 339 17.51 9.10 -15.76
CA GLU A 339 18.53 8.36 -16.50
C GLU A 339 19.88 9.09 -16.37
N PHE A 340 20.89 8.38 -15.86
CA PHE A 340 22.21 8.95 -15.66
C PHE A 340 22.95 9.06 -17.00
N ASP A 341 23.01 10.26 -17.57
CA ASP A 341 23.89 10.58 -18.71
C ASP A 341 25.35 10.57 -18.22
N SER A 342 26.00 9.40 -18.29
CA SER A 342 27.40 9.22 -17.92
C SER A 342 28.38 10.01 -18.78
N ASP A 343 27.93 10.49 -19.94
CA ASP A 343 28.79 11.04 -20.98
C ASP A 343 28.81 12.57 -20.90
N GLY A 344 27.86 13.16 -20.16
CA GLY A 344 27.79 14.58 -19.84
C GLY A 344 27.63 15.46 -21.08
N ASP A 345 27.17 14.89 -22.18
CA ASP A 345 26.97 15.61 -23.44
C ASP A 345 25.60 16.29 -23.50
N GLY A 346 24.75 16.04 -22.48
CA GLY A 346 23.43 16.66 -22.34
C GLY A 346 22.43 16.11 -23.34
N VAL A 347 22.73 14.98 -23.98
CA VAL A 347 21.82 14.27 -24.88
C VAL A 347 21.12 13.18 -24.07
N THR A 348 19.94 13.51 -23.54
CA THR A 348 18.99 12.55 -22.95
C THR A 348 18.36 11.65 -24.03
N SER A 349 19.09 11.30 -25.09
CA SER A 349 18.53 10.48 -26.15
C SER A 349 18.36 9.07 -25.62
N ASP A 350 17.19 8.52 -25.91
CA ASP A 350 16.79 7.10 -25.98
C ASP A 350 17.86 6.11 -26.53
N ASP A 351 19.06 6.57 -26.92
CA ASP A 351 20.18 5.75 -27.39
C ASP A 351 20.89 4.99 -26.25
N LEU A 352 20.67 5.32 -24.97
CA LEU A 352 21.10 4.48 -23.83
C LEU A 352 20.06 3.44 -23.38
N ALA A 353 18.84 3.45 -23.93
CA ALA A 353 17.86 2.36 -23.72
C ALA A 353 18.35 0.99 -24.24
N TYR A 354 19.55 0.94 -24.85
CA TYR A 354 20.12 -0.25 -25.47
C TYR A 354 21.35 -0.85 -24.78
N ASP A 355 21.99 -0.13 -23.85
CA ASP A 355 23.03 -0.71 -22.98
C ASP A 355 22.43 -0.85 -21.59
N GLY A 356 22.33 -2.07 -21.07
CA GLY A 356 21.70 -2.38 -19.78
C GLY A 356 22.45 -1.85 -18.56
N ASP A 357 22.82 -0.57 -18.55
CA ASP A 357 23.47 0.11 -17.44
C ASP A 357 22.38 0.60 -16.48
N SER A 358 22.24 -0.03 -15.32
CA SER A 358 21.26 0.30 -14.28
C SER A 358 21.66 1.55 -13.46
N ARG A 359 22.36 2.49 -14.09
CA ARG A 359 22.90 3.68 -13.42
C ARG A 359 21.90 4.81 -13.43
N GLU A 360 21.69 5.34 -12.24
CA GLU A 360 20.76 6.42 -11.92
C GLU A 360 21.51 7.51 -11.14
N TYR A 361 20.95 8.71 -11.08
CA TYR A 361 21.44 9.68 -10.08
C TYR A 361 21.26 9.08 -8.68
N THR A 362 22.15 9.40 -7.75
CA THR A 362 22.21 8.76 -6.42
C THR A 362 20.88 8.75 -5.69
N ILE A 363 20.08 9.80 -5.86
CA ILE A 363 18.74 9.88 -5.27
C ILE A 363 17.71 8.96 -5.93
N ALA A 364 17.76 8.81 -7.25
CA ALA A 364 16.89 7.91 -8.00
C ALA A 364 17.29 6.46 -7.70
N ALA A 365 18.58 6.14 -7.72
CA ALA A 365 19.11 4.86 -7.27
C ALA A 365 18.66 4.52 -5.85
N PHE A 366 18.72 5.50 -4.93
CA PHE A 366 18.27 5.30 -3.55
C PHE A 366 16.77 5.07 -3.44
N LYS A 367 15.94 5.87 -4.13
CA LYS A 367 14.47 5.74 -4.15
C LYS A 367 14.04 4.37 -4.67
N GLU A 368 14.58 3.95 -5.81
CA GLU A 368 14.27 2.65 -6.42
C GLU A 368 14.85 1.50 -5.58
N GLY A 369 16.08 1.63 -5.07
CA GLY A 369 16.70 0.63 -4.20
C GLY A 369 15.94 0.44 -2.88
N TRP A 370 15.37 1.51 -2.32
CA TRP A 370 14.46 1.45 -1.17
C TRP A 370 13.16 0.71 -1.52
N ALA A 371 12.56 0.98 -2.68
CA ALA A 371 11.35 0.30 -3.12
C ALA A 371 11.57 -1.22 -3.32
N GLU A 372 12.69 -1.58 -3.93
CA GLU A 372 13.15 -2.96 -4.09
C GLU A 372 13.42 -3.63 -2.73
N PHE A 373 14.05 -2.92 -1.79
CA PHE A 373 14.25 -3.37 -0.42
C PHE A 373 12.91 -3.63 0.31
N VAL A 374 11.96 -2.69 0.28
CA VAL A 374 10.63 -2.86 0.89
C VAL A 374 9.87 -4.04 0.25
N ARG A 375 10.01 -4.24 -1.05
CA ARG A 375 9.48 -5.41 -1.76
C ARG A 375 10.06 -6.71 -1.20
N ARG A 376 11.36 -6.77 -0.89
CA ARG A 376 11.98 -7.95 -0.25
C ARG A 376 11.50 -8.18 1.17
N VAL A 377 11.47 -7.14 1.99
CA VAL A 377 10.93 -7.21 3.37
C VAL A 377 9.49 -7.74 3.35
N THR A 378 8.67 -7.27 2.41
CA THR A 378 7.28 -7.72 2.24
C THR A 378 7.17 -9.23 1.97
N PHE A 379 8.11 -9.81 1.23
CA PHE A 379 8.05 -11.23 0.85
C PHE A 379 9.05 -12.11 1.58
N ASP A 380 9.72 -11.57 2.60
CA ASP A 380 10.67 -12.30 3.41
C ASP A 380 10.04 -13.54 4.06
N GLY A 381 10.76 -14.66 4.00
CA GLY A 381 10.30 -15.99 4.42
C GLY A 381 9.11 -16.56 3.64
N ALA A 382 8.51 -15.83 2.70
CA ALA A 382 7.31 -16.27 1.97
C ALA A 382 7.59 -16.74 0.54
N ASN A 383 8.63 -16.20 -0.11
CA ASN A 383 8.93 -16.48 -1.52
C ASN A 383 10.42 -16.79 -1.71
N VAL A 384 10.72 -17.94 -2.33
CA VAL A 384 12.09 -18.34 -2.65
C VAL A 384 12.69 -17.33 -3.64
N GLY A 385 13.84 -16.76 -3.31
CA GLY A 385 14.53 -15.79 -4.18
C GLY A 385 13.99 -14.36 -4.08
N LEU A 386 13.11 -14.06 -3.11
CA LEU A 386 12.48 -12.75 -2.96
C LEU A 386 12.53 -12.24 -1.51
N SER A 387 13.65 -12.48 -0.84
CA SER A 387 14.00 -11.99 0.50
C SER A 387 15.35 -11.25 0.47
N CYS A 388 15.73 -10.59 1.56
CA CYS A 388 17.06 -10.01 1.70
C CYS A 388 18.16 -11.10 1.67
N ALA A 389 17.99 -12.18 2.41
CA ALA A 389 18.85 -13.38 2.33
C ALA A 389 19.06 -13.96 0.91
N SER A 390 18.19 -13.64 -0.06
CA SER A 390 18.35 -14.15 -1.43
C SER A 390 19.29 -13.35 -2.33
N ILE A 391 19.68 -12.12 -1.93
CA ILE A 391 20.61 -11.27 -2.69
C ILE A 391 22.02 -11.23 -2.13
N GLU A 392 22.26 -11.72 -0.92
CA GLU A 392 23.60 -11.79 -0.29
C GLU A 392 24.67 -12.51 -1.13
N ASN A 393 24.27 -13.31 -2.13
CA ASN A 393 25.18 -14.00 -3.05
C ASN A 393 25.14 -13.42 -4.47
N ARG A 394 24.49 -12.27 -4.67
CA ARG A 394 24.53 -11.57 -5.95
C ARG A 394 25.98 -11.17 -6.16
N SER A 395 26.58 -11.68 -7.22
CA SER A 395 27.83 -11.10 -7.71
C SER A 395 27.44 -9.69 -8.13
N LEU A 396 27.81 -8.71 -7.30
CA LEU A 396 27.52 -7.31 -7.57
C LEU A 396 27.98 -7.01 -9.00
N VAL A 397 27.18 -6.21 -9.70
CA VAL A 397 27.49 -5.82 -11.07
C VAL A 397 28.69 -4.88 -10.95
N ALA A 398 29.89 -5.46 -10.84
CA ALA A 398 31.00 -4.91 -11.56
C ALA A 398 30.57 -5.06 -13.02
N PRO A 399 30.07 -4.01 -13.71
CA PRO A 399 29.96 -4.10 -15.15
C PRO A 399 31.32 -4.61 -15.61
N GLU A 400 31.33 -5.57 -16.53
CA GLU A 400 32.57 -6.06 -17.13
C GLU A 400 33.40 -4.82 -17.45
N PHE A 401 34.42 -4.58 -16.63
CA PHE A 401 35.17 -3.34 -16.68
C PHE A 401 35.82 -3.34 -18.05
N GLU A 402 35.28 -2.56 -18.99
CA GLU A 402 36.12 -2.06 -20.06
C GLU A 402 37.15 -1.20 -19.35
N LEU A 403 38.30 -1.83 -19.16
CA LEU A 403 39.51 -1.28 -18.63
C LEU A 403 39.77 0.05 -19.36
N PHE A 404 39.55 1.16 -18.67
CA PHE A 404 40.17 2.41 -19.08
C PHE A 404 41.67 2.26 -18.77
N ASP A 405 42.44 1.73 -19.73
CA ASP A 405 43.91 1.55 -19.75
C ASP A 405 44.56 0.22 -19.34
N GLY A 406 43.81 -0.78 -18.87
CA GLY A 406 44.35 -2.11 -18.56
C GLY A 406 44.74 -2.34 -17.10
N THR A 407 44.39 -1.41 -16.19
CA THR A 407 44.65 -1.55 -14.75
C THR A 407 43.37 -1.87 -13.96
N PRO A 408 43.32 -2.93 -13.13
CA PRO A 408 42.20 -3.15 -12.22
C PRO A 408 42.23 -2.09 -11.11
N VAL A 409 41.20 -1.24 -11.04
CA VAL A 409 41.10 -0.14 -10.07
C VAL A 409 40.14 -0.53 -8.96
N CYS A 410 40.61 -1.26 -7.94
CA CYS A 410 40.17 -1.06 -6.55
C CYS A 410 41.27 -1.68 -5.66
N SER A 411 42.43 -1.00 -5.58
CA SER A 411 43.25 -1.11 -4.36
C SER A 411 42.53 -0.29 -3.28
N ALA A 412 42.63 -0.69 -2.01
CA ALA A 412 42.02 -0.07 -0.82
C ALA A 412 42.38 1.42 -0.55
N SER A 413 42.83 2.15 -1.57
CA SER A 413 43.29 3.52 -1.55
C SER A 413 42.86 4.34 -2.78
N ALA A 414 41.97 3.80 -3.64
CA ALA A 414 41.51 4.49 -4.85
C ALA A 414 40.15 5.16 -4.60
N ALA A 415 40.11 6.49 -4.69
CA ALA A 415 38.96 7.36 -4.42
C ALA A 415 37.81 7.28 -5.44
N THR A 416 37.70 6.19 -6.21
CA THR A 416 36.79 6.08 -7.37
C THR A 416 35.94 4.80 -7.38
N CYS A 417 35.87 4.03 -6.30
CA CYS A 417 34.86 2.97 -6.14
C CYS A 417 33.50 3.61 -5.69
N THR A 418 33.12 4.75 -6.28
CA THR A 418 31.94 5.59 -5.94
C THR A 418 30.73 5.28 -6.83
N GLN A 419 30.77 4.22 -7.65
CA GLN A 419 29.73 3.95 -8.65
C GLN A 419 28.53 3.19 -8.09
N GLY A 420 28.68 2.34 -7.08
CA GLY A 420 27.55 1.54 -6.56
C GLY A 420 26.40 2.39 -6.01
N ARG A 421 26.67 3.63 -5.56
CA ARG A 421 25.62 4.55 -5.09
C ARG A 421 24.68 5.03 -6.21
N HIS A 422 25.03 4.76 -7.45
CA HIS A 422 24.24 5.04 -8.65
C HIS A 422 23.51 3.79 -9.16
N ILE A 423 23.72 2.62 -8.55
CA ILE A 423 23.13 1.36 -8.99
C ILE A 423 22.04 0.95 -8.00
N ILE A 424 20.81 0.84 -8.50
CA ILE A 424 19.62 0.49 -7.71
C ILE A 424 19.86 -0.77 -6.87
N GLU A 425 20.51 -1.75 -7.48
CA GLU A 425 20.66 -3.08 -6.90
C GLU A 425 21.75 -3.15 -5.83
N ASP A 426 22.76 -2.29 -5.92
CA ASP A 426 23.77 -2.16 -4.88
C ASP A 426 23.18 -1.42 -3.67
N VAL A 427 22.32 -0.42 -3.88
CA VAL A 427 21.54 0.20 -2.80
C VAL A 427 20.61 -0.82 -2.13
N GLU A 428 19.87 -1.60 -2.92
CA GLU A 428 18.98 -2.66 -2.44
C GLU A 428 19.76 -3.65 -1.55
N GLN A 429 20.94 -4.10 -2.01
CA GLN A 429 21.82 -4.99 -1.25
C GLN A 429 22.22 -4.39 0.09
N VAL A 430 22.71 -3.16 0.10
CA VAL A 430 23.17 -2.48 1.32
C VAL A 430 22.05 -2.32 2.33
N LEU A 431 20.84 -1.93 1.88
CA LEU A 431 19.69 -1.82 2.77
C LEU A 431 19.30 -3.19 3.35
N CYS A 432 19.40 -4.26 2.57
CA CYS A 432 19.20 -5.61 3.04
C CYS A 432 20.26 -6.03 4.07
N ASP A 433 21.54 -5.73 3.86
CA ASP A 433 22.63 -6.07 4.79
C ASP A 433 22.58 -5.26 6.09
N LEU A 434 22.03 -4.04 6.04
CA LEU A 434 21.75 -3.25 7.23
C LEU A 434 20.57 -3.79 8.04
N TRP A 435 19.56 -4.36 7.38
CA TRP A 435 18.33 -4.85 7.98
C TRP A 435 18.44 -6.28 8.52
N ASP A 436 19.00 -7.20 7.72
CA ASP A 436 18.91 -8.63 7.95
C ASP A 436 19.77 -9.07 9.16
N PRO A 437 19.16 -9.60 10.24
CA PRO A 437 19.89 -10.09 11.40
C PRO A 437 20.35 -11.56 11.26
N ALA A 438 19.99 -12.25 10.17
CA ALA A 438 19.85 -13.71 10.20
C ALA A 438 21.06 -14.52 9.70
N ASP A 439 21.94 -14.02 8.83
CA ASP A 439 22.87 -14.90 8.11
C ASP A 439 24.29 -14.33 7.95
N ALA A 440 25.14 -14.61 8.96
CA ALA A 440 26.57 -14.31 8.91
C ALA A 440 27.19 -15.03 7.72
N ASN A 441 27.41 -14.32 6.61
CA ASN A 441 27.97 -14.90 5.39
C ASN A 441 29.38 -15.44 5.67
N PRO A 442 29.58 -16.77 5.79
CA PRO A 442 30.89 -17.32 6.14
C PRO A 442 31.87 -17.23 4.97
N THR A 443 31.41 -16.86 3.78
CA THR A 443 32.17 -16.88 2.52
C THR A 443 33.03 -15.63 2.35
N LEU A 444 32.62 -14.50 2.92
CA LEU A 444 33.40 -13.26 2.95
C LEU A 444 34.36 -13.18 4.14
N GLY A 445 34.31 -14.13 5.08
CA GLY A 445 35.14 -14.13 6.28
C GLY A 445 34.78 -13.03 7.29
N VAL A 446 33.67 -12.34 7.08
CA VAL A 446 33.10 -11.35 8.00
C VAL A 446 32.07 -12.10 8.84
N SER A 447 32.49 -12.59 10.00
CA SER A 447 31.72 -13.54 10.82
C SER A 447 30.63 -12.89 11.69
N ASP A 448 30.09 -11.76 11.27
CA ASP A 448 29.31 -10.90 12.14
C ASP A 448 28.49 -9.99 11.22
N ASP A 449 27.17 -10.20 11.15
CA ASP A 449 26.20 -9.24 10.62
C ASP A 449 25.92 -8.28 11.75
N ARG A 450 26.53 -7.10 11.73
CA ARG A 450 26.76 -6.39 13.00
C ARG A 450 25.75 -5.29 13.32
N LEU A 451 24.80 -4.96 12.44
CA LEU A 451 23.86 -3.86 12.71
C LEU A 451 22.42 -4.30 12.99
N ALA A 452 21.84 -5.23 12.21
CA ALA A 452 20.49 -5.75 12.46
C ALA A 452 19.48 -4.62 12.76
N LEU A 453 19.53 -3.55 11.95
CA LEU A 453 18.72 -2.35 12.19
C LEU A 453 17.24 -2.69 11.99
N SER A 454 16.39 -2.16 12.86
CA SER A 454 14.95 -2.28 12.63
C SER A 454 14.55 -1.45 11.40
N LEU A 455 13.47 -1.83 10.74
CA LEU A 455 12.93 -1.05 9.62
C LEU A 455 12.56 0.38 10.04
N VAL A 456 12.12 0.55 11.29
CA VAL A 456 11.87 1.86 11.91
C VAL A 456 13.17 2.66 12.01
N ASP A 457 14.26 2.08 12.50
CA ASP A 457 15.54 2.78 12.58
C ASP A 457 16.03 3.21 11.20
N LEU A 458 15.87 2.35 10.18
CA LEU A 458 16.21 2.70 8.79
C LEU A 458 15.37 3.88 8.29
N GLN A 459 14.05 3.88 8.53
CA GLN A 459 13.19 5.00 8.15
C GLN A 459 13.48 6.29 8.94
N ASP A 460 13.73 6.21 10.25
CA ASP A 460 14.00 7.38 11.08
C ASP A 460 15.30 8.08 10.67
N ASN A 461 16.35 7.31 10.38
CA ASN A 461 17.59 7.84 9.85
C ASN A 461 17.40 8.42 8.44
N LEU A 462 16.50 7.82 7.65
CA LEU A 462 16.13 8.37 6.36
C LEU A 462 15.45 9.73 6.53
N ALA A 463 14.47 9.86 7.41
CA ALA A 463 13.81 11.14 7.71
C ALA A 463 14.80 12.20 8.24
N ALA A 464 15.80 11.80 9.04
CA ALA A 464 16.85 12.69 9.54
C ALA A 464 17.70 13.30 8.41
N VAL A 465 18.07 12.52 7.38
CA VAL A 465 18.77 13.01 6.18
C VAL A 465 18.02 14.19 5.57
N MET A 466 16.71 14.03 5.38
CA MET A 466 15.88 15.07 4.77
C MET A 466 15.76 16.31 5.66
N ALA A 467 15.58 16.12 6.97
CA ALA A 467 15.50 17.22 7.92
C ALA A 467 16.80 18.06 7.97
N ASN A 468 17.95 17.43 7.72
CA ASN A 468 19.27 18.08 7.74
C ASN A 468 19.73 18.60 6.37
N ALA A 469 19.00 18.30 5.28
CA ALA A 469 19.27 18.84 3.96
C ALA A 469 19.02 20.37 3.95
N SER A 470 19.87 21.11 3.24
CA SER A 470 19.67 22.55 3.01
C SER A 470 18.42 22.79 2.16
N ALA A 471 17.84 24.00 2.28
CA ALA A 471 16.68 24.36 1.48
C ALA A 471 16.95 24.26 -0.02
N ASP A 472 18.16 24.56 -0.47
CA ASP A 472 18.55 24.45 -1.89
C ASP A 472 18.64 22.97 -2.31
N GLU A 473 19.25 22.09 -1.51
CA GLU A 473 19.26 20.64 -1.76
C GLU A 473 17.83 20.04 -1.78
N GLN A 474 16.94 20.52 -0.91
CA GLN A 474 15.54 20.09 -0.92
C GLN A 474 14.81 20.60 -2.18
N LEU A 475 15.05 21.85 -2.59
CA LEU A 475 14.42 22.46 -3.78
C LEU A 475 14.90 21.81 -5.08
N ASP A 476 16.20 21.53 -5.21
CA ASP A 476 16.78 20.89 -6.40
C ASP A 476 16.15 19.51 -6.66
N VAL A 477 15.83 18.77 -5.59
CA VAL A 477 15.18 17.47 -5.72
C VAL A 477 13.67 17.58 -5.98
N ILE A 478 12.98 18.54 -5.36
CA ILE A 478 11.52 18.69 -5.50
C ILE A 478 11.12 19.13 -6.92
N PHE A 479 11.96 19.93 -7.60
CA PHE A 479 11.63 20.57 -8.88
C PHE A 479 12.32 19.97 -10.12
N ALA A 480 12.89 18.76 -10.03
CA ALA A 480 13.66 18.11 -11.09
C ALA A 480 12.90 17.79 -12.40
N THR A 481 11.62 18.17 -12.53
CA THR A 481 10.74 17.89 -13.69
C THR A 481 11.16 18.54 -15.03
N GLY A 482 12.34 19.15 -15.16
CA GLY A 482 12.69 19.89 -16.38
C GLY A 482 14.13 20.38 -16.53
N PHE A 483 15.10 19.82 -15.81
CA PHE A 483 16.49 20.24 -15.96
C PHE A 483 17.38 19.03 -16.24
N THR A 484 18.08 19.06 -17.37
CA THR A 484 19.44 18.52 -17.40
C THR A 484 20.19 19.22 -16.27
N PRO A 485 20.79 18.51 -15.31
CA PRO A 485 21.34 19.12 -14.10
C PRO A 485 22.30 20.23 -14.51
N SER A 486 21.86 21.47 -14.37
CA SER A 486 22.67 22.60 -14.76
C SER A 486 23.73 22.72 -13.67
N THR A 487 24.90 22.18 -13.98
CA THR A 487 26.16 22.22 -13.22
C THR A 487 26.34 21.16 -12.13
N GLY A 488 26.90 20.01 -12.51
CA GLY A 488 28.00 19.33 -11.81
C GLY A 488 27.88 18.99 -10.31
N ALA A 489 26.70 19.05 -9.72
CA ALA A 489 26.46 18.58 -8.36
C ALA A 489 25.77 17.22 -8.44
N ASP A 490 26.53 16.17 -8.17
CA ASP A 490 26.02 14.98 -7.48
C ASP A 490 25.13 15.51 -6.34
N ALA A 491 23.81 15.48 -6.48
CA ALA A 491 22.93 15.88 -5.39
C ALA A 491 23.33 14.98 -4.18
N PRO A 492 23.76 15.57 -3.05
CA PRO A 492 24.39 14.82 -1.96
C PRO A 492 23.41 13.93 -1.19
N LEU A 493 22.12 13.98 -1.52
CA LEU A 493 21.08 13.20 -0.88
C LEU A 493 21.01 11.81 -1.52
N GLY A 494 21.42 10.81 -0.75
CA GLY A 494 21.53 9.42 -1.18
C GLY A 494 22.13 8.52 -0.11
N ILE A 495 22.50 7.29 -0.47
CA ILE A 495 22.95 6.26 0.49
C ILE A 495 24.12 6.71 1.38
N CYS A 496 25.03 7.54 0.88
CA CYS A 496 26.15 8.03 1.67
C CYS A 496 25.75 9.06 2.73
N ARG A 497 24.84 9.97 2.41
CA ARG A 497 24.30 10.90 3.41
C ARG A 497 23.46 10.16 4.45
N PHE A 498 22.73 9.13 4.02
CA PHE A 498 22.05 8.21 4.92
C PHE A 498 23.01 7.52 5.89
N ALA A 499 24.16 7.06 5.38
CA ALA A 499 25.19 6.46 6.22
C ALA A 499 25.80 7.44 7.24
N GLU A 500 26.04 8.70 6.86
CA GLU A 500 26.50 9.74 7.80
C GLU A 500 25.51 9.93 8.96
N GLU A 501 24.20 9.96 8.67
CA GLU A 501 23.15 10.10 9.69
C GLU A 501 23.06 8.86 10.60
N LEU A 502 23.25 7.65 10.06
CA LEU A 502 23.35 6.44 10.89
C LEU A 502 24.47 6.57 11.93
N VAL A 503 25.66 7.05 11.53
CA VAL A 503 26.78 7.29 12.46
C VAL A 503 26.41 8.33 13.51
N ALA A 504 25.77 9.44 13.10
CA ALA A 504 25.28 10.46 14.02
C ALA A 504 24.21 9.93 15.00
N GLY A 505 23.39 8.98 14.55
CA GLY A 505 22.40 8.22 15.33
C GLY A 505 23.01 7.19 16.30
N GLY A 506 24.32 6.96 16.23
CA GLY A 506 25.06 6.07 17.14
C GLY A 506 25.38 4.69 16.56
N VAL A 507 25.15 4.47 15.26
CA VAL A 507 25.69 3.32 14.54
C VAL A 507 27.22 3.41 14.51
N SER A 508 27.91 2.28 14.65
CA SER A 508 29.38 2.26 14.65
C SER A 508 29.94 2.63 13.28
N GLU A 509 30.65 3.75 13.17
CA GLU A 509 31.30 4.22 11.92
C GLU A 509 32.18 3.14 11.28
N SER A 510 33.08 2.54 12.05
CA SER A 510 33.98 1.48 11.54
C SER A 510 33.25 0.27 11.00
N LEU A 511 32.03 0.06 11.48
CA LEU A 511 31.20 -1.05 11.05
C LEU A 511 30.42 -0.67 9.78
N LEU A 512 29.82 0.50 9.77
CA LEU A 512 29.14 0.99 8.58
C LEU A 512 30.09 1.10 7.39
N VAL A 513 31.34 1.54 7.60
CA VAL A 513 32.39 1.53 6.59
C VAL A 513 32.68 0.12 6.08
N GLU A 514 32.69 -0.89 6.96
CA GLU A 514 32.93 -2.29 6.56
C GLU A 514 31.77 -2.86 5.74
N THR A 515 30.52 -2.60 6.13
CA THR A 515 29.32 -2.99 5.38
C THR A 515 29.26 -2.30 4.02
N LEU A 516 29.42 -0.98 3.97
CA LEU A 516 29.43 -0.25 2.70
C LEU A 516 30.56 -0.72 1.79
N ALA A 517 31.76 -0.95 2.33
CA ALA A 517 32.89 -1.42 1.55
C ALA A 517 32.71 -2.86 1.01
N SER A 518 31.99 -3.75 1.71
CA SER A 518 31.66 -5.08 1.17
C SER A 518 30.75 -5.00 -0.05
N ASP A 519 29.95 -3.95 -0.14
CA ASP A 519 29.01 -3.70 -1.24
C ASP A 519 29.52 -2.70 -2.28
N PHE A 520 30.84 -2.48 -2.31
CA PHE A 520 31.49 -1.53 -3.22
C PHE A 520 30.97 -0.09 -3.12
N LEU A 521 30.45 0.31 -1.95
CA LEU A 521 30.12 1.69 -1.61
C LEU A 521 31.24 2.33 -0.77
N ASP A 522 31.88 3.38 -1.30
CA ASP A 522 32.77 4.24 -0.51
C ASP A 522 32.13 5.62 -0.30
N CYS A 523 31.69 5.85 0.94
CA CYS A 523 31.07 7.11 1.36
C CYS A 523 32.03 8.09 2.03
N ASN A 524 33.32 7.75 2.19
CA ASN A 524 34.31 8.57 2.90
C ASN A 524 33.83 9.07 4.30
N LEU A 525 33.17 8.18 5.06
CA LEU A 525 32.61 8.47 6.40
C LEU A 525 33.65 8.95 7.41
#